data_AF-A0A7I8VF10-F1
#
_entry.id   AF-A0A7I8VF10-F1
#
_cell.length_a   1.000
_cell.length_b   1.000
_cell.length_c   1.000
_cell.angle_alpha   90.00
_cell.angle_beta   90.00
_cell.angle_gamma   90.00
#
_symmetry.space_group_name_H-M   'P 1'
#
loop_
_entity.id
_entity.type
_entity.pdbx_description
1 polymer ?
#
loop_
_entity_poly.entity_id
_entity_poly.type
_entity_poly.pdbx_seq_one_letter_code
_entity_poly.pdbx_strand_id
1 'polypeptide(L)'
;MLTKIDTTTSQQIGVGSPEKTGRFTLLQPCRTYGKQFISVPVRLNIYASQFDNYAVVSQDKLIGRDIGCISLKNCRVNSQKTGFQIVPVKFDGPPLTFLTDEDEAADWQQYLSNLTNTVRRKSSNFLPVLEEED
;
A
#
# COMPACT_ATOMS: atom_id res chain seq x y z
N MET A 1 5.84 4.02 13.98
CA MET A 1 5.04 5.24 14.17
C MET A 1 4.25 5.39 12.87
N LEU A 2 2.92 5.27 12.86
CA LEU A 2 2.14 5.53 11.64
C LEU A 2 2.01 7.04 11.54
N THR A 3 2.68 7.64 10.56
CA THR A 3 2.66 9.08 10.33
C THR A 3 1.24 9.46 9.96
N LYS A 4 0.59 10.30 10.77
CA LYS A 4 -0.61 11.03 10.34
C LYS A 4 -0.18 11.88 9.16
N ILE A 5 -0.72 11.60 7.99
CA ILE A 5 -0.54 12.45 6.82
C ILE A 5 -1.74 13.40 6.85
N ASP A 6 -1.46 14.70 6.85
CA ASP A 6 -2.48 15.72 6.67
C ASP A 6 -3.29 15.40 5.41
N THR A 7 -4.61 15.50 5.53
CA THR A 7 -5.61 15.25 4.49
C THR A 7 -5.41 16.08 3.21
N THR A 8 -4.41 16.96 3.18
CA THR A 8 -4.00 17.78 2.04
C THR A 8 -3.21 16.98 0.99
N THR A 9 -2.58 15.85 1.33
CA THR A 9 -1.83 15.05 0.34
C THR A 9 -2.75 14.36 -0.68
N SER A 10 -4.00 14.08 -0.31
CA SER A 10 -4.99 13.52 -1.25
C SER A 10 -5.38 14.50 -2.38
N GLN A 11 -5.15 15.81 -2.21
CA GLN A 11 -5.35 16.81 -3.28
C GLN A 11 -4.10 17.05 -4.14
N GLN A 12 -2.90 16.68 -3.69
CA GLN A 12 -1.65 16.90 -4.44
C GLN A 12 -1.22 15.72 -5.32
N ILE A 13 -1.80 14.53 -5.18
CA ILE A 13 -1.45 13.36 -6.02
C ILE A 13 -2.15 13.42 -7.40
N GLY A 14 -3.07 14.36 -7.64
CA GLY A 14 -3.71 14.54 -8.96
C GLY A 14 -4.38 13.26 -9.48
N VAL A 15 -5.04 12.51 -8.61
CA VAL A 15 -5.41 11.12 -8.86
C VAL A 15 -6.81 11.00 -9.43
N GLY A 16 -6.91 10.37 -10.60
CA GLY A 16 -8.16 9.84 -11.11
C GLY A 16 -8.74 8.73 -10.22
N SER A 17 -9.80 8.08 -10.71
CA SER A 17 -10.45 6.96 -10.03
C SER A 17 -9.45 5.87 -9.61
N PRO A 18 -9.59 5.25 -8.43
CA PRO A 18 -8.71 4.17 -8.01
C PRO A 18 -8.76 3.02 -9.03
N GLU A 19 -7.60 2.43 -9.34
CA GLU A 19 -7.47 1.34 -10.31
C GLU A 19 -8.07 0.04 -9.76
N LYS A 20 -7.87 -0.21 -8.46
CA LYS A 20 -8.48 -1.33 -7.74
C LYS A 20 -8.88 -0.89 -6.33
N THR A 21 -10.07 -1.33 -5.91
CA THR A 21 -10.63 -1.05 -4.59
C THR A 21 -11.09 -2.35 -3.95
N GLY A 22 -10.80 -2.54 -2.66
CA GLY A 22 -11.24 -3.71 -1.89
C GLY A 22 -11.61 -3.35 -0.46
N ARG A 23 -12.46 -4.18 0.17
CA ARG A 23 -12.87 -4.01 1.57
C ARG A 23 -12.29 -5.16 2.38
N PHE A 24 -11.59 -4.83 3.46
CA PHE A 24 -10.82 -5.78 4.23
C PHE A 24 -10.98 -5.54 5.72
N THR A 25 -10.56 -6.53 6.50
CA THR A 25 -10.31 -6.32 7.92
C THR A 25 -8.80 -6.17 8.14
N LEU A 26 -8.36 -4.99 8.55
CA LEU A 26 -6.96 -4.71 8.89
C LEU A 26 -6.69 -5.12 10.33
N LEU A 27 -5.67 -5.94 10.55
CA LEU A 27 -5.13 -6.20 11.88
C LEU A 27 -4.12 -5.13 12.26
N GLN A 28 -4.42 -4.36 13.31
CA GLN A 28 -3.53 -3.32 13.82
C GLN A 28 -3.09 -3.63 15.26
N PRO A 29 -1.81 -3.38 15.61
CA PRO A 29 -1.37 -3.47 16.99
C PRO A 29 -2.01 -2.35 17.82
N CYS A 30 -2.73 -2.73 18.88
CA CYS A 30 -3.39 -1.80 19.80
C CYS A 30 -2.45 -1.43 20.95
N ARG A 31 -1.73 -0.31 20.81
CA ARG A 31 -0.75 0.13 21.81
C ARG A 31 -1.37 0.48 23.17
N THR A 32 -2.66 0.83 23.19
CA THR A 32 -3.37 1.26 24.40
C THR A 32 -3.65 0.11 25.38
N TYR A 33 -3.75 -1.13 24.89
CA TYR A 33 -4.08 -2.31 25.71
C TYR A 33 -2.98 -3.40 25.68
N GLY A 34 -1.74 -3.06 25.32
CA GLY A 34 -0.60 -3.99 25.30
C GLY A 34 -0.33 -4.65 23.94
N LYS A 35 -0.01 -5.96 23.92
CA LYS A 35 0.29 -6.77 22.71
C LYS A 35 -0.97 -7.27 21.97
N GLN A 36 -2.12 -6.64 22.19
CA GLN A 36 -3.37 -7.07 21.55
C GLN A 36 -3.49 -6.48 20.14
N PHE A 37 -3.99 -7.27 19.20
CA PHE A 37 -4.35 -6.81 17.87
C PHE A 37 -5.83 -6.47 17.84
N ILE A 38 -6.17 -5.36 17.19
CA ILE A 38 -7.55 -4.99 16.89
C ILE A 38 -7.83 -5.22 15.41
N SER A 39 -9.04 -5.68 15.13
CA SER A 39 -9.56 -5.85 13.77
C SER A 39 -10.36 -4.62 13.40
N VAL A 40 -9.93 -3.92 12.34
CA VAL A 40 -10.55 -2.69 11.87
C VAL A 40 -11.06 -2.90 10.46
N PRO A 41 -12.36 -2.70 10.16
CA PRO A 41 -12.84 -2.73 8.79
C PRO A 41 -12.31 -1.52 8.03
N VAL A 42 -11.62 -1.79 6.92
CA VAL A 42 -10.97 -0.79 6.08
C VAL A 42 -11.33 -0.97 4.62
N ARG A 43 -11.14 0.10 3.86
CA ARG A 43 -11.12 0.08 2.41
C ARG A 43 -9.70 0.35 1.94
N LEU A 44 -9.20 -0.50 1.06
CA LEU A 44 -7.92 -0.37 0.39
C LEU A 44 -8.16 0.12 -1.04
N ASN A 45 -7.61 1.28 -1.36
CA ASN A 45 -7.66 1.88 -2.69
C ASN A 45 -6.26 1.91 -3.28
N ILE A 46 -6.10 1.40 -4.50
CA ILE A 46 -4.83 1.43 -5.23
C ILE A 46 -4.90 2.51 -6.30
N TYR A 47 -3.92 3.39 -6.27
CA TYR A 47 -3.72 4.42 -7.26
C TYR A 47 -2.39 4.18 -7.96
N ALA A 48 -2.45 3.80 -9.24
CA ALA A 48 -1.25 3.73 -10.05
C ALA A 48 -1.02 5.05 -10.76
N SER A 49 0.25 5.46 -10.85
CA SER A 49 0.66 6.57 -11.68
C SER A 49 1.90 6.20 -12.49
N GLN A 50 2.27 7.06 -13.43
CA GLN A 50 3.50 6.89 -14.19
C GLN A 50 4.78 6.97 -13.34
N PHE A 51 4.72 7.62 -12.17
CA PHE A 51 5.88 7.88 -11.31
C PHE A 51 5.96 6.94 -10.11
N ASP A 52 4.82 6.62 -9.50
CA ASP A 52 4.72 5.71 -8.36
C ASP A 52 3.29 5.15 -8.20
N ASN A 53 3.18 4.02 -7.51
CA ASN A 53 1.92 3.39 -7.17
C ASN A 53 1.69 3.50 -5.67
N TYR A 54 0.50 3.92 -5.27
CA TYR A 54 0.15 4.16 -3.87
C TYR A 54 -1.02 3.28 -3.43
N ALA A 55 -0.91 2.74 -2.22
CA ALA A 55 -1.99 2.09 -1.51
C ALA A 55 -2.50 3.03 -0.42
N VAL A 56 -3.77 3.42 -0.52
CA VAL A 56 -4.46 4.24 0.48
C VAL A 56 -5.41 3.37 1.28
N VAL A 57 -5.26 3.38 2.61
CA VAL A 57 -6.11 2.64 3.53
C VAL A 57 -7.01 3.62 4.27
N SER A 58 -8.32 3.45 4.19
CA SER A 58 -9.33 4.30 4.84
C SER A 58 -10.26 3.47 5.72
N GLN A 59 -10.80 4.02 6.81
CA GLN A 59 -11.79 3.30 7.63
C GLN A 59 -13.17 3.36 6.98
N ASP A 60 -13.88 2.23 6.93
CA ASP A 60 -15.15 2.12 6.19
C ASP A 60 -16.28 2.96 6.82
N LYS A 61 -16.21 3.26 8.13
CA LYS A 61 -17.24 4.05 8.86
C LYS A 61 -16.93 5.54 9.02
N LEU A 62 -15.75 6.00 8.60
CA LEU A 62 -15.35 7.41 8.62
C LEU A 62 -14.86 7.79 7.23
N ILE A 63 -15.82 7.99 6.33
CA ILE A 63 -15.57 8.54 5.00
C ILE A 63 -14.76 9.84 5.19
N GLY A 64 -13.49 9.82 4.77
CA GLY A 64 -12.58 10.98 4.84
C GLY A 64 -11.50 10.97 5.91
N ARG A 65 -11.35 9.92 6.73
CA ARG A 65 -10.13 9.72 7.53
C ARG A 65 -9.29 8.59 6.96
N ASP A 66 -8.32 8.97 6.14
CA ASP A 66 -7.26 8.08 5.70
C ASP A 66 -6.47 7.60 6.92
N ILE A 67 -6.37 6.29 7.08
CA ILE A 67 -5.57 5.64 8.13
C ILE A 67 -4.09 5.75 7.78
N GLY A 68 -3.79 5.70 6.48
CA GLY A 68 -2.45 5.87 5.95
C GLY A 68 -2.38 5.70 4.45
N CYS A 69 -1.31 6.22 3.88
CA CYS A 69 -0.91 6.02 2.49
C CYS A 69 0.47 5.37 2.46
N ILE A 70 0.67 4.38 1.59
CA ILE A 70 1.92 3.64 1.45
C ILE A 70 2.32 3.61 -0.02
N SER A 71 3.55 4.03 -0.31
CA SER A 71 4.18 3.83 -1.62
C SER A 71 4.51 2.35 -1.82
N LEU A 72 4.05 1.79 -2.93
CA LEU A 72 4.27 0.39 -3.30
C LEU A 72 5.67 0.16 -3.92
N LYS A 73 6.41 1.21 -4.32
CA LYS A 73 7.75 1.10 -4.95
C LYS A 73 8.74 0.23 -4.18
N ASN A 74 8.65 0.23 -2.85
CA ASN A 74 9.55 -0.53 -1.98
C ASN A 74 8.77 -1.40 -0.99
N CYS A 75 7.64 -1.98 -1.41
CA CYS A 75 6.90 -2.94 -0.60
C CYS A 75 7.12 -4.37 -1.10
N ARG A 76 7.04 -5.32 -0.17
CA ARG A 76 6.88 -6.75 -0.45
C ARG A 76 5.46 -7.16 -0.06
N VAL A 77 4.89 -8.08 -0.81
CA VAL A 77 3.57 -8.63 -0.54
C VAL A 77 3.74 -10.09 -0.20
N ASN A 78 3.32 -10.47 1.00
CA ASN A 78 3.42 -11.83 1.50
C ASN A 78 2.02 -12.43 1.63
N SER A 79 1.88 -13.69 1.25
CA SER A 79 0.69 -14.48 1.56
C SER A 79 0.63 -14.79 3.05
N GLN A 80 -0.58 -14.85 3.60
CA GLN A 80 -0.85 -15.32 4.95
C GLN A 80 -1.98 -16.36 4.88
N LYS A 81 -2.03 -17.28 5.84
CA LYS A 81 -3.11 -18.29 5.91
C LYS A 81 -4.52 -17.69 5.91
N THR A 82 -4.65 -16.45 6.39
CA THR A 82 -5.93 -15.75 6.52
C THR A 82 -5.89 -14.39 5.85
N GLY A 83 -5.24 -14.27 4.69
CA GLY A 83 -5.23 -13.06 3.88
C GLY A 83 -3.87 -12.72 3.29
N PHE A 84 -3.50 -11.43 3.27
CA PHE A 84 -2.22 -10.99 2.72
C PHE A 84 -1.61 -9.87 3.57
N GLN A 85 -0.31 -9.67 3.39
CA GLN A 85 0.45 -8.69 4.16
C GLN A 85 1.30 -7.81 3.24
N ILE A 86 1.21 -6.49 3.44
CA ILE A 86 2.07 -5.50 2.78
C ILE A 86 3.18 -5.10 3.76
N VAL A 87 4.42 -5.39 3.38
CA VAL A 87 5.62 -5.13 4.19
C VAL A 87 6.46 -4.05 3.52
N PRO A 88 6.59 -2.85 4.10
CA PRO A 88 7.52 -1.85 3.61
C PRO A 88 8.96 -2.32 3.83
N VAL A 89 9.79 -2.30 2.78
CA VAL A 89 11.18 -2.80 2.81
C VAL A 89 12.18 -1.74 3.28
N LYS A 90 11.91 -0.46 2.96
CA LYS A 90 12.81 0.67 3.29
C LYS A 90 12.31 1.56 4.43
N PHE A 91 11.09 1.34 4.90
CA PHE A 91 10.48 2.15 5.94
C PHE A 91 10.28 1.30 7.18
N ASP A 92 10.68 1.82 8.35
CA ASP A 92 10.58 1.14 9.65
C ASP A 92 9.13 1.21 10.19
N GLY A 93 8.20 0.79 9.33
CA GLY A 93 6.77 0.72 9.59
C GLY A 93 6.35 -0.72 9.89
N PRO A 94 5.39 -0.94 10.80
CA PRO A 94 4.84 -2.26 10.99
C PRO A 94 4.19 -2.75 9.70
N PRO A 95 4.25 -4.05 9.40
CA PRO A 95 3.57 -4.61 8.25
C PRO A 95 2.05 -4.45 8.41
N LEU A 96 1.36 -4.22 7.29
CA LEU A 96 -0.10 -4.17 7.26
C LEU A 96 -0.66 -5.53 6.86
N THR A 97 -1.42 -6.15 7.76
CA THR A 97 -2.04 -7.45 7.51
C THR A 97 -3.53 -7.28 7.24
N PHE A 98 -3.95 -7.63 6.03
CA PHE A 98 -5.33 -7.58 5.57
C PHE A 98 -5.91 -8.99 5.61
N LEU A 99 -7.01 -9.15 6.34
CA LEU A 99 -7.76 -10.40 6.43
C LEU A 99 -8.82 -10.45 5.33
N THR A 100 -8.83 -11.56 4.61
CA THR A 100 -9.72 -11.84 3.48
C THR A 100 -9.71 -13.33 3.16
N ASP A 101 -10.62 -13.78 2.31
CA ASP A 101 -10.69 -15.17 1.85
C ASP A 101 -9.50 -15.54 0.96
N GLU A 102 -9.16 -16.84 0.86
CA GLU A 102 -7.95 -17.31 0.18
C GLU A 102 -7.90 -16.91 -1.31
N ASP A 103 -9.02 -17.02 -2.02
CA ASP A 103 -9.12 -16.64 -3.43
C ASP A 103 -8.90 -15.13 -3.63
N GLU A 104 -9.50 -14.29 -2.77
CA GLU A 104 -9.32 -12.85 -2.82
C GLU A 104 -7.88 -12.46 -2.42
N ALA A 105 -7.30 -13.14 -1.45
CA ALA A 105 -5.92 -12.94 -1.05
C ALA A 105 -4.95 -13.22 -2.20
N ALA A 106 -5.17 -14.29 -2.95
CA ALA A 106 -4.36 -14.67 -4.10
C ALA A 106 -4.44 -13.62 -5.23
N ASP A 107 -5.66 -13.17 -5.58
CA ASP A 107 -5.87 -12.11 -6.59
C ASP A 107 -5.16 -10.80 -6.20
N TRP A 108 -5.35 -10.34 -4.96
CA TRP A 108 -4.71 -9.14 -4.47
C TRP A 108 -3.19 -9.26 -4.39
N GLN A 109 -2.68 -10.42 -3.98
CA GLN A 109 -1.25 -10.68 -3.96
C GLN A 109 -0.64 -10.63 -5.36
N GLN A 110 -1.26 -11.29 -6.34
CA GLN A 110 -0.79 -11.27 -7.72
C GLN A 110 -0.79 -9.86 -8.27
N TYR A 111 -1.89 -9.12 -8.07
CA TYR A 111 -2.04 -7.74 -8.52
C TYR A 111 -0.97 -6.80 -7.92
N LEU A 112 -0.82 -6.80 -6.60
CA LEU A 112 0.16 -5.94 -5.91
C LEU A 112 1.62 -6.36 -6.23
N SER A 113 1.88 -7.65 -6.42
CA SER A 113 3.20 -8.15 -6.85
C SER A 113 3.55 -7.66 -8.27
N ASN A 114 2.58 -7.63 -9.18
CA ASN A 114 2.79 -7.09 -10.52
C ASN A 114 3.06 -5.59 -10.50
N LEU A 115 2.31 -4.84 -9.69
CA LEU A 115 2.51 -3.39 -9.53
C LEU A 115 3.88 -3.05 -8.94
N THR A 116 4.30 -3.73 -7.88
CA THR A 116 5.60 -3.51 -7.23
C THR A 116 6.76 -3.84 -8.18
N ASN A 117 6.63 -4.88 -9.01
CA ASN A 117 7.62 -5.25 -10.03
C ASN A 117 7.65 -4.28 -11.22
N THR A 118 6.49 -3.73 -11.62
CA THR A 118 6.40 -2.78 -12.73
C THR A 118 7.13 -1.47 -12.41
N VAL A 119 7.02 -0.97 -11.18
CA VAL A 119 7.75 0.24 -10.74
C VAL A 119 9.26 -0.01 -10.72
N ARG A 120 9.71 -1.20 -10.27
CA ARG A 120 11.14 -1.55 -10.29
C ARG A 120 11.75 -1.52 -11.69
N ARG A 121 11.06 -2.09 -12.69
CA ARG A 121 11.51 -2.09 -14.09
C ARG A 121 11.53 -0.69 -14.70
N LYS A 122 10.58 0.19 -14.33
CA LYS A 122 10.60 1.59 -14.79
C LYS A 122 11.75 2.38 -14.18
N SER A 123 12.09 2.14 -12.91
CA SER A 123 13.21 2.81 -12.25
C SER A 123 14.60 2.36 -12.73
N SER A 124 14.72 1.18 -13.37
CA SER A 124 16.00 0.72 -13.93
C SER A 124 16.30 1.26 -15.33
N ASN A 125 15.33 1.90 -16.00
CA ASN A 125 15.50 2.46 -17.34
C ASN A 125 15.92 3.94 -17.35
N PHE A 126 16.17 4.53 -16.17
CA PHE A 126 16.78 5.86 -16.04
C PHE A 126 18.27 5.72 -15.72
N LEU A 127 19.06 5.32 -16.72
CA LEU A 127 20.47 5.67 -16.74
C LEU A 127 20.60 6.83 -17.75
N PRO A 128 21.05 8.04 -17.36
CA PRO A 128 21.56 8.97 -18.34
C PRO A 128 22.80 8.31 -18.93
N VAL A 129 22.72 7.94 -20.21
CA VAL A 129 23.91 7.71 -21.02
C VAL A 129 24.62 9.07 -21.03
N LEU A 130 25.71 9.18 -20.27
CA LEU A 130 26.66 10.26 -20.46
C LEU A 130 27.30 9.98 -21.82
N GLU A 131 26.89 10.73 -22.84
CA GLU A 131 27.64 10.84 -24.08
C GLU A 131 28.98 11.47 -23.71
N GLU A 132 30.05 10.66 -23.71
CA GLU A 132 31.41 11.17 -23.80
C GLU A 132 31.57 11.69 -25.24
N GLU A 133 31.49 13.00 -25.42
CA GLU A 133 31.95 13.69 -26.63
C GLU A 133 33.49 13.72 -26.62
N ASP A 134 34.11 13.05 -27.60
CA ASP A 134 35.50 13.27 -28.04
C ASP A 134 35.57 14.44 -29.03
#